data_AF-A0AA87IIC5-F1
#
_entry.id   AF-A0AA87IIC5-F1
#
_cell.length_a   1.000
_cell.length_b   1.000
_cell.length_c   1.000
_cell.angle_alpha   90.00
_cell.angle_beta   90.00
_cell.angle_gamma   90.00
#
_symmetry.space_group_name_H-M   'P 1'
#
loop_
_entity.id
_entity.type
_entity.pdbx_description
1 polymer ?
#
loop_
_entity_poly.entity_id
_entity_poly.type
_entity_poly.pdbx_seq_one_letter_code
_entity_poly.pdbx_strand_id
1 'polypeptide(L)'
;MSQYITVNEYAALHHKQPVSVRKLAQRGSLKSAKKIGGVWLIDKEEQYPDHRRSGSVKSFEMVRGMYLVDEIAYVEGLPSTYVRIGDQWCKKDVFRRQLDKANPEPTPVPYDPFAGEDSERKMNAGWFEAAQNFGCLPRDTDFVRKELKRAATPDELAAVAAKFDAVKKSERTNVLGRFYGPEYEYTVREAVLELPDGVNAMSVEHEFRRMGIEADNYAPGVVAVRIG
;
A
#
# COMPACT_ATOMS: atom_id res chain seq x y z
N MET A 1 22.34 5.07 -38.25
CA MET A 1 22.68 6.46 -37.86
C MET A 1 21.41 7.09 -37.32
N SER A 2 21.37 7.49 -36.05
CA SER A 2 20.20 8.16 -35.47
C SER A 2 19.99 9.54 -36.10
N GLN A 3 18.85 9.74 -36.74
CA GLN A 3 18.48 11.03 -37.33
C GLN A 3 17.68 11.83 -36.31
N TYR A 4 18.24 12.93 -35.81
CA TYR A 4 17.53 13.83 -34.88
C TYR A 4 16.66 14.83 -35.63
N ILE A 5 15.40 14.97 -35.20
CA ILE A 5 14.42 15.92 -35.73
C ILE A 5 13.93 16.86 -34.63
N THR A 6 13.40 18.01 -35.02
CA THR A 6 12.86 19.00 -34.09
C THR A 6 11.54 18.54 -33.48
N VAL A 7 11.14 19.19 -32.38
CA VAL A 7 9.82 18.98 -31.75
C VAL A 7 8.65 19.12 -32.75
N ASN A 8 8.73 20.08 -33.68
CA ASN A 8 7.64 20.31 -34.65
C ASN A 8 7.55 19.16 -35.66
N GLU A 9 8.69 18.69 -36.14
CA GLU A 9 8.77 17.56 -37.09
C GLU A 9 8.34 16.25 -36.42
N TYR A 10 8.80 16.00 -35.19
CA TYR A 10 8.38 14.82 -34.40
C TYR A 10 6.88 14.87 -34.08
N ALA A 11 6.35 16.05 -33.75
CA ALA A 11 4.92 16.22 -33.52
C ALA A 11 4.10 15.94 -34.79
N ALA A 12 4.54 16.43 -35.95
CA ALA A 12 3.91 16.18 -37.23
C ALA A 12 3.95 14.69 -37.60
N LEU A 13 5.10 14.03 -37.41
CA LEU A 13 5.29 12.60 -37.66
C LEU A 13 4.31 11.72 -36.89
N HIS A 14 4.01 12.09 -35.64
CA HIS A 14 3.12 11.33 -34.75
C HIS A 14 1.70 11.89 -34.65
N HIS A 15 1.33 12.85 -35.50
CA HIS A 15 0.03 13.52 -35.49
C HIS A 15 -0.35 14.09 -34.12
N LYS A 16 0.59 14.74 -33.44
CA LYS A 16 0.42 15.38 -32.12
C LYS A 16 0.62 16.88 -32.19
N GLN A 17 0.18 17.55 -31.12
CA GLN A 17 0.43 18.98 -30.94
C GLN A 17 1.89 19.20 -30.46
N PRO A 18 2.65 20.15 -31.04
CA PRO A 18 4.03 20.44 -30.64
C PRO A 18 4.20 20.76 -29.15
N VAL A 19 3.22 21.42 -28.54
CA VAL A 19 3.23 21.75 -27.11
C VAL A 19 3.26 20.50 -26.23
N SER A 20 2.57 19.43 -26.63
CA SER A 20 2.54 18.16 -25.89
C SER A 20 3.88 17.45 -25.95
N VAL A 21 4.50 17.44 -27.13
CA VAL A 21 5.85 16.86 -27.35
C VAL A 21 6.91 17.62 -26.55
N ARG A 22 6.84 18.96 -26.53
CA ARG A 22 7.74 19.80 -25.73
C ARG A 22 7.65 19.49 -24.23
N LYS A 23 6.43 19.28 -23.71
CA LYS A 23 6.21 18.88 -22.32
C LYS A 23 6.80 17.49 -22.03
N LEU A 24 6.68 16.53 -22.94
CA LEU A 24 7.28 15.19 -22.80
C LEU A 24 8.81 15.27 -22.73
N ALA A 25 9.43 16.03 -23.64
CA ALA A 25 10.87 16.25 -23.63
C ALA A 25 11.35 16.92 -22.33
N GLN A 26 10.62 17.94 -21.85
CA GLN A 26 10.92 18.62 -20.58
C GLN A 26 10.83 17.70 -19.36
N ARG A 27 9.90 16.74 -19.36
CA ARG A 27 9.67 15.78 -18.26
C ARG A 27 10.59 14.56 -18.33
N GLY A 28 11.45 14.45 -19.35
CA GLY A 28 12.29 13.27 -19.55
C GLY A 28 11.55 12.03 -20.05
N SER A 29 10.32 12.16 -20.54
CA SER A 29 9.52 11.03 -21.05
C SER A 29 9.98 10.53 -22.43
N LEU A 30 10.81 11.30 -23.13
CA LEU A 30 11.49 10.94 -24.38
C LEU A 30 12.97 10.73 -24.07
N LYS A 31 13.45 9.49 -24.19
CA LYS A 31 14.79 9.07 -23.79
C LYS A 31 15.88 9.67 -24.67
N SER A 32 15.58 9.89 -25.96
CA SER A 32 16.54 10.48 -26.89
C SER A 32 16.52 12.01 -26.89
N ALA A 33 15.57 12.64 -26.19
CA ALA A 33 15.39 14.08 -26.22
C ALA A 33 16.61 14.81 -25.66
N LYS A 34 17.20 15.68 -26.48
CA LYS A 34 18.36 16.50 -26.14
C LYS A 34 18.07 17.96 -26.43
N LYS A 35 18.53 18.85 -25.56
CA LYS A 35 18.39 20.30 -25.75
C LYS A 35 19.71 20.88 -26.23
N ILE A 36 19.76 21.35 -27.47
CA ILE A 36 20.95 21.96 -28.09
C ILE A 36 20.57 23.34 -28.60
N GLY A 37 21.31 24.38 -28.20
CA GLY A 37 21.04 25.76 -28.66
C GLY A 37 19.63 26.26 -28.33
N GLY A 38 19.03 25.78 -27.24
CA GLY A 38 17.66 26.14 -26.85
C GLY A 38 16.55 25.35 -27.57
N VAL A 39 16.90 24.52 -28.55
CA VAL A 39 15.98 23.68 -29.33
C VAL A 39 16.03 22.24 -28.83
N TRP A 40 14.86 21.61 -28.74
CA TRP A 40 14.75 20.19 -28.43
C TRP A 40 14.84 19.36 -29.71
N LEU A 41 15.73 18.37 -29.68
CA LEU A 41 15.98 17.40 -30.74
C LEU A 41 15.65 16.01 -30.21
N ILE A 42 14.93 15.22 -31.02
CA ILE A 42 14.44 13.89 -30.67
C ILE A 42 14.85 12.94 -31.80
N ASP A 43 15.31 11.74 -31.47
CA ASP A 43 15.58 10.71 -32.48
C ASP A 43 14.27 10.38 -33.22
N LYS A 44 14.30 10.47 -34.55
CA LYS A 44 13.16 10.22 -35.43
C LYS A 44 12.57 8.81 -35.24
N GLU A 45 13.41 7.85 -34.89
CA GLU A 45 13.00 6.45 -34.70
C GLU A 45 12.51 6.16 -33.28
N GLU A 46 12.64 7.11 -32.33
CA GLU A 46 12.04 6.96 -31.01
C GLU A 46 10.51 6.91 -31.16
N GLN A 47 9.88 5.89 -30.58
CA GLN A 47 8.44 5.80 -30.59
C GLN A 47 7.83 6.89 -29.72
N TYR A 48 6.77 7.53 -30.20
CA TYR A 48 5.98 8.42 -29.35
C TYR A 48 5.51 7.65 -28.11
N PRO A 49 5.79 8.16 -26.89
CA PRO A 49 5.34 7.53 -25.68
C PRO A 49 3.81 7.69 -25.60
N ASP A 50 3.10 6.75 -26.20
CA ASP A 50 1.66 6.63 -26.02
C ASP A 50 1.39 5.95 -24.69
N HIS A 51 1.33 6.80 -23.69
CA HIS A 51 0.88 6.45 -22.35
C HIS A 51 -0.61 6.06 -22.32
N ARG A 52 -1.35 6.18 -23.43
CA ARG A 52 -2.56 5.39 -23.65
C ARG A 52 -2.13 3.99 -24.06
N ARG A 53 -1.49 3.26 -23.14
CA ARG A 53 -1.57 1.82 -23.26
C ARG A 53 -3.04 1.47 -23.06
N SER A 54 -3.66 1.05 -24.16
CA SER A 54 -4.72 0.04 -24.15
C SER A 54 -4.17 -1.29 -23.62
N GLY A 55 -3.45 -1.25 -22.50
CA GLY A 55 -3.49 -2.35 -21.57
C GLY A 55 -4.89 -2.31 -21.02
N SER A 56 -5.81 -2.95 -21.74
CA SER A 56 -6.99 -3.50 -21.09
C SER A 56 -6.44 -4.20 -19.86
N VAL A 57 -6.74 -3.67 -18.68
CA VAL A 57 -6.70 -4.53 -17.52
C VAL A 57 -7.63 -5.67 -17.94
N LYS A 58 -7.06 -6.87 -18.09
CA LYS A 58 -7.84 -8.10 -18.04
C LYS A 58 -8.66 -7.95 -16.78
N SER A 59 -9.93 -7.56 -16.90
CA SER A 59 -10.94 -7.37 -15.86
C SER A 59 -10.40 -7.33 -14.43
N PHE A 60 -10.47 -6.19 -13.75
CA PHE A 60 -10.09 -6.12 -12.33
C PHE A 60 -10.78 -7.23 -11.53
N GLU A 61 -9.97 -8.07 -10.90
CA GLU A 61 -10.48 -9.19 -10.12
C GLU A 61 -11.11 -8.68 -8.83
N MET A 62 -12.32 -9.15 -8.55
CA MET A 62 -13.06 -8.79 -7.34
C MET A 62 -13.38 -10.03 -6.51
N VAL A 63 -13.14 -9.91 -5.21
CA VAL A 63 -13.56 -10.88 -4.21
C VAL A 63 -14.40 -10.14 -3.18
N ARG A 64 -15.63 -10.62 -2.95
CA ARG A 64 -16.56 -10.06 -1.94
C ARG A 64 -16.83 -8.56 -2.12
N GLY A 65 -16.89 -8.09 -3.37
CA GLY A 65 -17.12 -6.68 -3.69
C GLY A 65 -15.89 -5.78 -3.54
N MET A 66 -14.70 -6.34 -3.30
CA MET A 66 -13.44 -5.63 -3.14
C MET A 66 -12.43 -6.05 -4.21
N TYR A 67 -11.59 -5.13 -4.66
CA TYR A 67 -10.58 -5.40 -5.69
C TYR A 67 -9.34 -6.06 -5.10
N LEU A 68 -8.84 -7.11 -5.75
CA LEU A 68 -7.55 -7.72 -5.39
C LEU A 68 -6.38 -6.89 -5.93
N VAL A 69 -5.53 -6.42 -5.04
CA VAL A 69 -4.39 -5.55 -5.37
C VAL A 69 -3.09 -6.09 -4.77
N ASP A 70 -1.98 -5.86 -5.45
CA ASP A 70 -0.65 -6.35 -5.06
C ASP A 70 0.05 -5.41 -4.08
N GLU A 71 -0.26 -4.12 -4.15
CA GLU A 71 0.33 -3.08 -3.31
C GLU A 71 -0.65 -1.94 -3.12
N ILE A 72 -0.56 -1.28 -1.98
CA ILE A 72 -1.31 -0.06 -1.68
C ILE A 72 -0.32 0.98 -1.20
N ALA A 73 -0.47 2.18 -1.71
CA ALA A 73 0.40 3.27 -1.37
C ALA A 73 -0.40 4.57 -1.28
N TYR A 74 -0.05 5.35 -0.26
CA TYR A 74 -0.70 6.61 0.06
C TYR A 74 0.26 7.74 -0.26
N VAL A 75 -0.28 8.80 -0.85
CA VAL A 75 0.45 10.05 -1.07
C VAL A 75 -0.06 11.06 -0.07
N GLU A 76 0.82 11.52 0.82
CA GLU A 76 0.49 12.54 1.81
C GLU A 76 -0.05 13.81 1.13
N GLY A 77 -1.13 14.36 1.68
CA GLY A 77 -1.78 15.57 1.15
C GLY A 77 -2.65 15.35 -0.10
N LEU A 78 -2.70 14.15 -0.68
CA LEU A 78 -3.64 13.83 -1.76
C LEU A 78 -4.87 13.09 -1.22
N PRO A 79 -6.08 13.39 -1.74
CA PRO A 79 -7.32 12.72 -1.33
C PRO A 79 -7.43 11.31 -1.93
N SER A 80 -6.39 10.78 -2.56
CA SER A 80 -6.44 9.60 -3.41
C SER A 80 -5.36 8.61 -3.04
N THR A 81 -5.78 7.35 -2.98
CA THR A 81 -4.89 6.20 -2.77
C THR A 81 -4.46 5.65 -4.11
N TYR A 82 -3.25 5.11 -4.18
CA TYR A 82 -2.77 4.39 -5.35
C TYR A 82 -2.61 2.92 -5.01
N VAL A 83 -2.97 2.06 -5.95
CA VAL A 83 -2.85 0.60 -5.81
C VAL A 83 -2.10 0.04 -7.01
N ARG A 84 -1.29 -0.97 -6.78
CA ARG A 84 -0.62 -1.70 -7.86
C ARG A 84 -1.38 -2.99 -8.16
N ILE A 85 -1.62 -3.24 -9.43
CA ILE A 85 -2.27 -4.45 -9.93
C ILE A 85 -1.42 -4.96 -11.10
N GLY A 86 -0.72 -6.08 -10.89
CA GLY A 86 0.36 -6.55 -11.74
C GLY A 86 1.46 -5.49 -11.86
N ASP A 87 1.77 -5.12 -13.10
CA ASP A 87 2.78 -4.10 -13.43
C ASP A 87 2.18 -2.68 -13.56
N GLN A 88 0.88 -2.51 -13.27
CA GLN A 88 0.14 -1.28 -13.51
C GLN A 88 -0.21 -0.60 -12.18
N TRP A 89 0.08 0.69 -12.07
CA TRP A 89 -0.47 1.53 -11.00
C TRP A 89 -1.86 2.03 -11.39
N CYS A 90 -2.75 2.09 -10.39
CA CYS A 90 -4.10 2.60 -10.53
C CYS A 90 -4.38 3.58 -9.39
N LYS A 91 -5.07 4.68 -9.71
CA LYS A 91 -5.70 5.54 -8.72
C LYS A 91 -6.96 4.86 -8.19
N LYS A 92 -7.16 4.88 -6.88
CA LYS A 92 -8.38 4.40 -6.23
C LYS A 92 -9.08 5.53 -5.50
N ASP A 93 -10.31 5.79 -5.92
CA ASP A 93 -11.20 6.72 -5.22
C ASP A 93 -11.78 6.06 -3.96
N VAL A 94 -12.21 6.91 -3.02
CA VAL A 94 -12.79 6.51 -1.75
C VAL A 94 -14.01 5.62 -1.97
N PHE A 95 -14.04 4.52 -1.23
CA PHE A 95 -15.12 3.55 -1.10
C PHE A 95 -15.26 3.24 0.38
N ARG A 96 -16.06 4.04 1.09
CA ARG A 96 -16.40 3.76 2.49
C ARG A 96 -17.35 2.58 2.48
N ARG A 97 -16.85 1.37 2.75
CA ARG A 97 -17.56 0.07 2.60
C ARG A 97 -18.98 0.03 3.19
N GLN A 98 -19.24 0.81 4.24
CA GLN A 98 -20.56 0.88 4.90
C GLN A 98 -21.49 1.96 4.35
N LEU A 99 -20.97 2.95 3.62
CA LEU A 99 -21.72 4.10 3.11
C LEU A 99 -21.95 4.02 1.60
N ASP A 100 -20.99 3.48 0.86
CA ASP A 100 -21.02 3.42 -0.60
C ASP A 100 -21.57 2.07 -1.10
N LYS A 101 -22.54 2.15 -2.01
CA LYS A 101 -23.19 0.95 -2.58
C LYS A 101 -22.40 0.29 -3.71
N ALA A 102 -21.48 1.02 -4.34
CA ALA A 102 -20.69 0.56 -5.47
C ALA A 102 -19.22 0.87 -5.23
N ASN A 103 -18.35 -0.12 -5.44
CA ASN A 103 -16.90 0.04 -5.32
C ASN A 103 -16.33 0.64 -6.61
N PRO A 104 -15.89 1.91 -6.61
CA PRO A 104 -15.39 2.56 -7.81
C PRO A 104 -14.21 1.79 -8.39
N GLU A 105 -14.26 1.53 -9.69
CA GLU A 105 -13.21 0.83 -10.40
C GLU A 105 -11.86 1.54 -10.26
N PRO A 106 -10.74 0.83 -10.03
CA PRO A 106 -9.42 1.43 -10.07
C PRO A 106 -9.17 2.09 -11.42
N THR A 107 -8.68 3.33 -11.43
CA THR A 107 -8.37 4.07 -12.66
C THR A 107 -6.89 3.92 -13.00
N PRO A 108 -6.50 3.22 -14.09
CA PRO A 108 -5.10 3.07 -14.44
C PRO A 108 -4.39 4.42 -14.62
N VAL A 109 -3.18 4.54 -14.09
CA VAL A 109 -2.30 5.71 -14.31
C VAL A 109 -1.06 5.32 -15.10
N PRO A 110 -0.61 6.14 -16.06
CA PRO A 110 0.44 5.72 -17.00
C PRO A 110 1.87 5.90 -16.47
N TYR A 111 2.02 6.23 -15.19
CA TYR A 111 3.27 6.50 -14.52
C TYR A 111 3.26 5.80 -13.17
N ASP A 112 4.45 5.51 -12.64
CA ASP A 112 4.59 5.15 -11.24
C ASP A 112 4.51 6.45 -10.41
N PRO A 113 3.48 6.63 -9.57
CA PRO A 113 3.32 7.81 -8.74
C PRO A 113 4.44 7.96 -7.69
N PHE A 114 5.29 6.94 -7.52
CA PHE A 114 6.39 6.86 -6.56
C PHE A 114 7.77 6.69 -7.22
N ALA A 115 7.95 7.11 -8.48
CA ALA A 115 9.25 7.04 -9.17
C ALA A 115 10.26 8.14 -8.79
N GLY A 116 9.97 8.99 -7.78
CA GLY A 116 10.84 10.09 -7.36
C GLY A 116 11.69 9.74 -6.12
N GLU A 117 12.86 10.39 -5.96
CA GLU A 117 13.74 10.18 -4.80
C GLU A 117 13.09 10.54 -3.45
N ASP A 118 12.08 11.42 -3.46
CA ASP A 118 11.35 11.87 -2.27
C ASP A 118 9.99 11.19 -2.04
N SER A 119 9.58 10.26 -2.90
CA SER A 119 8.32 9.55 -2.70
C SER A 119 8.54 8.37 -1.75
N GLU A 120 8.52 8.66 -0.45
CA GLU A 120 8.39 7.61 0.55
C GLU A 120 7.13 6.80 0.22
N ARG A 121 7.28 5.48 0.01
CA ARG A 121 6.14 4.56 -0.05
C ARG A 121 5.54 4.51 1.35
N LYS A 122 4.61 5.43 1.66
CA LYS A 122 4.30 5.74 3.05
C LYS A 122 3.46 4.72 3.81
N MET A 123 2.97 3.61 3.23
CA MET A 123 2.28 2.60 4.05
C MET A 123 2.38 1.17 3.51
N ASN A 124 3.04 0.28 4.24
CA ASN A 124 2.86 -1.18 4.14
C ASN A 124 1.79 -1.72 5.11
N ALA A 125 1.38 -0.95 6.13
CA ALA A 125 0.50 -1.41 7.21
C ALA A 125 -1.00 -1.04 7.05
N GLY A 126 -1.39 -0.42 5.93
CA GLY A 126 -2.72 0.18 5.73
C GLY A 126 -3.83 -0.77 5.28
N TRP A 127 -3.65 -2.09 5.27
CA TRP A 127 -4.60 -3.02 4.63
C TRP A 127 -6.01 -3.01 5.25
N PHE A 128 -6.12 -2.73 6.56
CA PHE A 128 -7.43 -2.57 7.19
C PHE A 128 -8.15 -1.32 6.66
N GLU A 129 -7.44 -0.20 6.59
CA GLU A 129 -7.95 1.06 6.04
C GLU A 129 -8.23 0.94 4.54
N ALA A 130 -7.37 0.24 3.80
CA ALA A 130 -7.57 -0.06 2.40
C ALA A 130 -8.88 -0.79 2.13
N ALA A 131 -9.16 -1.83 2.91
CA ALA A 131 -10.41 -2.59 2.78
C ALA A 131 -11.63 -1.75 3.19
N GLN A 132 -11.53 -0.92 4.24
CA GLN A 132 -12.64 -0.10 4.74
C GLN A 132 -12.94 1.15 3.90
N ASN A 133 -11.90 1.84 3.43
CA ASN A 133 -11.98 3.16 2.83
C ASN A 133 -11.77 3.15 1.31
N PHE A 134 -11.21 2.09 0.75
CA PHE A 134 -10.91 2.00 -0.68
C PHE A 134 -11.41 0.71 -1.32
N GLY A 135 -11.88 -0.26 -0.53
CA GLY A 135 -12.46 -1.50 -1.05
C GLY A 135 -11.43 -2.36 -1.76
N CYS A 136 -10.22 -2.42 -1.21
CA CYS A 136 -9.12 -3.21 -1.73
C CYS A 136 -8.74 -4.31 -0.74
N LEU A 137 -8.49 -5.51 -1.27
CA LEU A 137 -7.94 -6.64 -0.54
C LEU A 137 -6.56 -6.99 -1.09
N PRO A 138 -5.64 -7.49 -0.26
CA PRO A 138 -4.34 -7.95 -0.73
C PRO A 138 -4.50 -9.23 -1.54
N ARG A 139 -3.84 -9.29 -2.69
CA ARG A 139 -3.77 -10.52 -3.49
C ARG A 139 -2.99 -11.63 -2.77
N ASP A 140 -1.97 -11.26 -2.01
CA ASP A 140 -1.20 -12.17 -1.15
C ASP A 140 -2.03 -12.54 0.09
N THR A 141 -2.64 -13.72 0.08
CA THR A 141 -3.47 -14.20 1.21
C THR A 141 -2.66 -14.48 2.47
N ASP A 142 -1.34 -14.65 2.33
CA ASP A 142 -0.41 -14.92 3.43
C ASP A 142 0.08 -13.64 4.13
N PHE A 143 -0.32 -12.45 3.67
CA PHE A 143 0.17 -11.17 4.19
C PHE A 143 -0.10 -11.00 5.70
N VAL A 144 -1.25 -11.48 6.20
CA VAL A 144 -1.58 -11.43 7.64
C VAL A 144 -0.48 -12.11 8.43
N ARG A 145 -0.05 -13.30 8.01
CA ARG A 145 1.00 -14.06 8.68
C ARG A 145 2.36 -13.37 8.58
N LYS A 146 2.68 -12.77 7.42
CA LYS A 146 3.97 -12.11 7.15
C LYS A 146 4.15 -10.82 7.96
N GLU A 147 3.07 -10.08 8.20
CA GLU A 147 3.11 -8.83 8.96
C GLU A 147 3.15 -9.04 10.48
N LEU A 148 2.71 -10.21 10.96
CA LEU A 148 2.68 -10.53 12.39
C LEU A 148 4.08 -10.56 13.00
N LYS A 149 4.21 -9.86 14.13
CA LYS A 149 5.39 -9.90 14.99
C LYS A 149 5.49 -11.27 15.68
N ARG A 150 6.66 -11.60 16.23
CA ARG A 150 6.91 -12.93 16.83
C ARG A 150 6.10 -13.12 18.12
N ALA A 151 6.06 -14.37 18.60
CA ALA A 151 5.52 -14.67 19.91
C ALA A 151 6.51 -14.27 21.04
N ALA A 152 5.96 -13.95 22.21
CA ALA A 152 6.71 -13.79 23.45
C ALA A 152 7.12 -15.15 24.02
N THR A 153 8.33 -15.22 24.58
CA THR A 153 8.68 -16.34 25.47
C THR A 153 7.99 -16.18 26.84
N PRO A 154 7.88 -17.25 27.64
CA PRO A 154 7.32 -17.16 28.99
C PRO A 154 8.05 -16.14 29.89
N ASP A 155 9.38 -16.06 29.78
CA ASP A 155 10.20 -15.14 30.57
C ASP A 155 10.00 -13.68 30.16
N GLU A 156 9.91 -13.41 28.85
CA GLU A 156 9.62 -12.06 28.34
C GLU A 156 8.22 -11.59 28.78
N LEU A 157 7.23 -12.48 28.69
CA LEU A 157 5.88 -12.19 29.14
C LEU A 157 5.85 -11.87 30.65
N ALA A 158 6.52 -12.68 31.47
CA ALA A 158 6.58 -12.49 32.91
C ALA A 158 7.34 -11.20 33.29
N ALA A 159 8.46 -10.91 32.62
CA ALA A 159 9.26 -9.72 32.86
C ALA A 159 8.48 -8.43 32.58
N VAL A 160 7.80 -8.35 31.43
CA VAL A 160 6.98 -7.19 31.09
C VAL A 160 5.77 -7.10 32.00
N ALA A 161 5.11 -8.22 32.31
CA ALA A 161 3.98 -8.22 33.23
C ALA A 161 4.37 -7.67 34.62
N ALA A 162 5.48 -8.14 35.19
CA ALA A 162 5.99 -7.65 36.48
C ALA A 162 6.35 -6.16 36.44
N LYS A 163 6.93 -5.67 35.33
CA LYS A 163 7.29 -4.25 35.14
C LYS A 163 6.07 -3.32 35.28
N PHE A 164 4.90 -3.78 34.83
CA PHE A 164 3.66 -2.99 34.82
C PHE A 164 2.65 -3.44 35.88
N ASP A 165 3.05 -4.32 36.80
CA ASP A 165 2.16 -4.97 37.78
C ASP A 165 0.91 -5.62 37.14
N ALA A 166 1.07 -6.09 35.91
CA ALA A 166 0.02 -6.73 35.13
C ALA A 166 -0.14 -8.21 35.52
N VAL A 167 -1.37 -8.69 35.52
CA VAL A 167 -1.71 -10.07 35.88
C VAL A 167 -2.17 -10.83 34.65
N LYS A 168 -1.53 -11.96 34.35
CA LYS A 168 -2.03 -12.89 33.32
C LYS A 168 -3.32 -13.53 33.80
N LYS A 169 -4.44 -13.20 33.15
CA LYS A 169 -5.77 -13.71 33.52
C LYS A 169 -6.15 -14.98 32.80
N SER A 170 -5.80 -15.09 31.52
CA SER A 170 -6.19 -16.23 30.69
C SER A 170 -5.24 -16.42 29.51
N GLU A 171 -5.42 -17.54 28.83
CA GLU A 171 -4.93 -17.75 27.48
C GLU A 171 -6.12 -18.02 26.57
N ARG A 172 -5.99 -17.59 25.31
CA ARG A 172 -7.01 -17.84 24.30
C ARG A 172 -6.39 -18.15 22.94
N THR A 173 -7.22 -18.73 22.09
CA THR A 173 -6.94 -18.82 20.66
C THR A 173 -7.66 -17.68 19.96
N ASN A 174 -6.93 -16.93 19.14
CA ASN A 174 -7.48 -15.83 18.34
C ASN A 174 -7.31 -16.14 16.85
N VAL A 175 -8.29 -15.76 16.04
CA VAL A 175 -8.27 -15.92 14.58
C VAL A 175 -8.15 -14.55 13.95
N LEU A 176 -6.95 -14.23 13.48
CA LEU A 176 -6.64 -13.00 12.77
C LEU A 176 -7.01 -13.14 11.30
N GLY A 177 -7.15 -12.03 10.59
CA GLY A 177 -7.40 -12.03 9.14
C GLY A 177 -8.83 -12.33 8.69
N ARG A 178 -9.71 -12.84 9.58
CA ARG A 178 -11.14 -13.14 9.30
C ARG A 178 -11.89 -12.02 8.58
N PHE A 179 -11.55 -10.77 8.91
CA PHE A 179 -12.14 -9.59 8.27
C PHE A 179 -11.93 -9.58 6.74
N TYR A 180 -10.76 -9.99 6.26
CA TYR A 180 -10.39 -10.03 4.85
C TYR A 180 -11.03 -11.24 4.14
N GLY A 181 -11.15 -12.39 4.83
CA GLY A 181 -11.78 -13.61 4.31
C GLY A 181 -11.24 -14.87 4.96
N PRO A 182 -11.93 -16.02 4.81
CA PRO A 182 -11.46 -17.31 5.35
C PRO A 182 -10.06 -17.70 4.84
N GLU A 183 -9.71 -17.31 3.62
CA GLU A 183 -8.41 -17.56 2.99
C GLU A 183 -7.26 -16.75 3.63
N TYR A 184 -7.57 -15.70 4.39
CA TYR A 184 -6.61 -14.88 5.14
C TYR A 184 -6.56 -15.28 6.62
N GLU A 185 -7.41 -16.21 7.07
CA GLU A 185 -7.49 -16.56 8.48
C GLU A 185 -6.19 -17.20 8.97
N TYR A 186 -5.65 -16.65 10.04
CA TYR A 186 -4.47 -17.17 10.71
C TYR A 186 -4.70 -17.26 12.21
N THR A 187 -4.47 -18.45 12.76
CA THR A 187 -4.73 -18.73 14.17
C THR A 187 -3.47 -18.48 15.01
N VAL A 188 -3.62 -17.74 16.10
CA VAL A 188 -2.57 -17.46 17.08
C VAL A 188 -3.04 -17.82 18.49
N ARG A 189 -2.08 -18.11 19.37
CA ARG A 189 -2.33 -18.18 20.82
C ARG A 189 -1.94 -16.86 21.45
N GLU A 190 -2.74 -16.42 22.41
CA GLU A 190 -2.52 -15.16 23.12
C GLU A 190 -2.64 -15.38 24.63
N ALA A 191 -1.76 -14.74 25.40
CA ALA A 191 -1.96 -14.48 26.81
C ALA A 191 -2.71 -13.17 26.98
N VAL A 192 -3.70 -13.13 27.87
CA VAL A 192 -4.43 -11.92 28.22
C VAL A 192 -3.92 -11.39 29.55
N LEU A 193 -3.33 -10.20 29.51
CA LEU A 193 -2.87 -9.45 30.67
C LEU A 193 -3.94 -8.45 31.08
N GLU A 194 -4.34 -8.47 32.34
CA GLU A 194 -5.13 -7.42 32.98
C GLU A 194 -4.20 -6.46 33.71
N LEU A 195 -4.44 -5.18 33.51
CA LEU A 195 -3.62 -4.10 34.03
C LEU A 195 -4.28 -3.46 35.25
N PRO A 196 -3.51 -3.01 36.25
CA PRO A 196 -4.03 -2.21 37.35
C PRO A 196 -4.65 -0.88 36.89
N ASP A 197 -5.49 -0.30 37.74
CA ASP A 197 -6.07 1.02 37.51
C ASP A 197 -4.99 2.09 37.28
N GLY A 198 -5.18 2.92 36.26
CA GLY A 198 -4.26 3.99 35.89
C GLY A 198 -3.08 3.55 35.01
N VAL A 199 -2.89 2.25 34.77
CA VAL A 199 -1.87 1.77 33.81
C VAL A 199 -2.42 1.87 32.38
N ASN A 200 -1.68 2.57 31.52
CA ASN A 200 -2.05 2.73 30.12
C ASN A 200 -1.71 1.46 29.31
N ALA A 201 -2.73 0.82 28.74
CA ALA A 201 -2.58 -0.38 27.91
C ALA A 201 -1.68 -0.14 26.67
N MET A 202 -1.70 1.06 26.08
CA MET A 202 -0.81 1.42 24.98
C MET A 202 0.66 1.34 25.37
N SER A 203 1.00 1.74 26.61
CA SER A 203 2.38 1.72 27.08
C SER A 203 2.91 0.28 27.22
N VAL A 204 2.05 -0.63 27.67
CA VAL A 204 2.38 -2.06 27.81
C VAL A 204 2.50 -2.72 26.45
N GLU A 205 1.55 -2.49 25.55
CA GLU A 205 1.60 -2.95 24.16
C GLU A 205 2.87 -2.47 23.44
N HIS A 206 3.21 -1.17 23.57
CA HIS A 206 4.42 -0.60 22.98
C HIS A 206 5.71 -1.22 23.54
N GLU A 207 5.72 -1.71 24.77
CA GLU A 207 6.87 -2.44 25.31
C GLU A 207 7.09 -3.75 24.54
N PHE A 208 6.03 -4.56 24.39
CA PHE A 208 6.09 -5.80 23.61
C PHE A 208 6.44 -5.54 22.15
N ARG A 209 5.80 -4.56 21.52
CA ARG A 209 6.07 -4.24 20.10
C ARG A 209 7.49 -3.76 19.87
N ARG A 210 8.11 -3.03 20.81
CA ARG A 210 9.53 -2.67 20.74
C ARG A 210 10.47 -3.87 20.82
N MET A 211 10.04 -4.96 21.46
CA MET A 211 10.74 -6.25 21.47
C MET A 211 10.47 -7.10 20.22
N GLY A 212 9.70 -6.58 19.26
CA GLY A 212 9.28 -7.31 18.07
C GLY A 212 8.23 -8.39 18.37
N ILE A 213 7.49 -8.27 19.48
CA ILE A 213 6.44 -9.20 19.89
C ILE A 213 5.07 -8.64 19.46
N GLU A 214 4.19 -9.53 18.99
CA GLU A 214 2.83 -9.16 18.63
C GLU A 214 2.00 -8.93 19.89
N ALA A 215 1.43 -7.74 20.03
CA ALA A 215 0.55 -7.37 21.12
C ALA A 215 -0.53 -6.39 20.64
N ASP A 216 -1.70 -6.46 21.27
CA ASP A 216 -2.88 -5.65 20.96
C ASP A 216 -3.62 -5.21 22.24
N ASN A 217 -4.10 -3.98 22.26
CA ASN A 217 -4.70 -3.31 23.42
C ASN A 217 -6.21 -3.04 23.26
N TYR A 218 -6.94 -3.97 22.63
CA TYR A 218 -8.32 -3.81 22.17
C TYR A 218 -9.37 -3.34 23.22
N ALA A 219 -9.03 -3.30 24.51
CA ALA A 219 -9.87 -2.75 25.57
C ALA A 219 -9.03 -2.00 26.62
N PRO A 220 -9.61 -0.97 27.28
CA PRO A 220 -8.96 -0.32 28.42
C PRO A 220 -8.56 -1.34 29.50
N GLY A 221 -7.32 -1.25 29.98
CA GLY A 221 -6.80 -2.12 31.04
C GLY A 221 -6.52 -3.56 30.61
N VAL A 222 -6.57 -3.90 29.32
CA VAL A 222 -6.30 -5.25 28.83
C VAL A 222 -5.32 -5.23 27.67
N VAL A 223 -4.34 -6.13 27.70
CA VAL A 223 -3.42 -6.37 26.58
C VAL A 223 -3.39 -7.86 26.25
N ALA A 224 -3.65 -8.20 24.99
CA ALA A 224 -3.39 -9.53 24.46
C ALA A 224 -1.99 -9.58 23.87
N VAL A 225 -1.22 -10.59 24.23
CA VAL A 225 0.15 -10.79 23.78
C VAL A 225 0.24 -12.15 23.10
N ARG A 226 0.75 -12.19 21.87
CA ARG A 226 0.97 -13.46 21.17
C ARG A 226 2.01 -14.30 21.92
N ILE A 227 1.66 -15.56 22.15
CA ILE A 227 2.51 -16.57 22.79
C ILE A 227 2.63 -17.79 21.87
N GLY A 228 3.70 -18.57 22.04
CA GLY A 228 3.99 -19.71 21.18
C GLY A 228 5.35 -20.31 21.46
#